data_AF-A0A8H9LCB4-F1
#
_entry.id   AF-A0A8H9LCB4-F1
#
_cell.length_a   1.000
_cell.length_b   1.000
_cell.length_c   1.000
_cell.angle_alpha   90.00
_cell.angle_beta   90.00
_cell.angle_gamma   90.00
#
_symmetry.space_group_name_H-M   'P 1'
#
loop_
_entity.id
_entity.type
_entity.pdbx_description
1 polymer ?
#
loop_
_entity_poly.entity_id
_entity_poly.type
_entity_poly.pdbx_seq_one_letter_code
_entity_poly.pdbx_strand_id
1 'polypeptide(L)'
;MDSPEMEELSFGDDRREPEPRTGLLRRPLVVAGVVIVLLAGLGIAGWRIHERSRWPLPPPAESAPQSGFFSVYMCLHPTPDLPTCHDGAATEEDKRGLEAALKALPEVRIFRFRTREQGWEDFQEWATPGEGSGVAGAYEPADMPEAYHGALGPGDWQGVKRRLESLPGVWDVLVVGDTAWRGRADIAIEFCPDRGGGAFERCERTTRASAQEKAAVLGRIEDLDGVEAVYFEDLAHALQDRRRIVWEGTEIDPLVVPESFWLKLDRPGRLSELREIFGRMPGVTAVVEVSAPAQWRFAVSPGAGR
;
A
#
# COMPACT_ATOMS: atom_id res chain seq x y z
N MET A 1 -60.60 2.07 -49.97
CA MET A 1 -60.93 2.98 -48.85
C MET A 1 -59.64 3.64 -48.43
N ASP A 2 -58.97 4.38 -49.30
CA ASP A 2 -59.40 5.64 -49.97
C ASP A 2 -59.70 6.75 -48.97
N SER A 3 -58.69 7.64 -48.89
CA SER A 3 -58.58 9.06 -48.51
C SER A 3 -59.88 9.86 -48.27
N PRO A 4 -59.82 10.95 -47.47
CA PRO A 4 -59.29 12.20 -48.03
C PRO A 4 -58.38 13.05 -47.12
N GLU A 5 -57.56 13.83 -47.82
CA GLU A 5 -56.87 15.04 -47.38
C GLU A 5 -57.84 16.07 -46.77
N MET A 6 -57.35 16.85 -45.80
CA MET A 6 -57.79 18.22 -45.62
C MET A 6 -56.58 19.12 -45.41
N GLU A 7 -56.33 19.94 -46.43
CA GLU A 7 -55.67 21.24 -46.31
C GLU A 7 -56.50 22.14 -45.38
N GLU A 8 -55.86 22.80 -44.43
CA GLU A 8 -56.38 24.09 -43.96
C GLU A 8 -55.22 25.08 -43.75
N LEU A 9 -55.30 26.13 -44.56
CA LEU A 9 -54.47 27.32 -44.60
C LEU A 9 -54.89 28.27 -43.47
N SER A 10 -53.93 28.90 -42.77
CA SER A 10 -54.21 30.20 -42.14
C SER A 10 -52.97 31.10 -42.01
N PHE A 11 -53.00 32.13 -42.87
CA PHE A 11 -52.63 33.54 -42.72
C PHE A 11 -51.64 34.00 -41.63
N GLY A 12 -50.45 34.37 -42.09
CA GLY A 12 -49.75 35.65 -41.88
C GLY A 12 -49.92 36.45 -40.58
N ASP A 13 -48.80 36.59 -39.86
CA ASP A 13 -48.45 37.83 -39.17
C ASP A 13 -47.09 38.31 -39.70
N ASP A 14 -47.14 39.28 -40.61
CA ASP A 14 -45.99 40.02 -41.16
C ASP A 14 -45.46 40.99 -40.10
N ARG A 15 -44.71 40.47 -39.13
CA ARG A 15 -43.76 41.27 -38.36
C ARG A 15 -42.36 41.04 -38.87
N ARG A 16 -41.99 41.91 -39.83
CA ARG A 16 -40.61 42.20 -40.22
C ARG A 16 -39.81 42.62 -38.98
N GLU A 17 -39.14 41.67 -38.36
CA GLU A 17 -38.01 41.97 -37.48
C GLU A 17 -36.85 42.51 -38.35
N PRO A 18 -36.18 43.58 -37.91
CA PRO A 18 -35.03 44.13 -38.63
C PRO A 18 -33.90 43.10 -38.63
N GLU A 19 -33.49 42.67 -39.82
CA GLU A 19 -32.31 41.82 -40.03
C GLU A 19 -31.10 42.40 -39.29
N PRO A 20 -30.56 41.70 -38.27
CA PRO A 20 -29.24 42.03 -37.76
C PRO A 20 -28.23 41.65 -38.85
N ARG A 21 -27.79 42.66 -39.61
CA ARG A 21 -26.55 42.63 -40.40
C ARG A 21 -25.36 42.50 -39.46
N THR A 22 -25.13 41.30 -38.93
CA THR A 22 -23.97 40.98 -38.10
C THR A 22 -23.22 39.81 -38.70
N GLY A 23 -22.13 40.14 -39.39
CA GLY A 23 -20.86 39.43 -39.26
C GLY A 23 -20.77 38.03 -39.84
N LEU A 24 -20.69 37.95 -41.17
CA LEU A 24 -20.26 36.76 -41.93
C LEU A 24 -18.83 36.26 -41.58
N LEU A 25 -18.10 36.96 -40.69
CA LEU A 25 -16.75 36.61 -40.24
C LEU A 25 -16.69 35.86 -38.89
N ARG A 26 -17.82 35.57 -38.21
CA ARG A 26 -17.80 34.84 -36.92
C ARG A 26 -17.97 33.32 -37.01
N ARG A 27 -18.40 32.77 -38.16
CA ARG A 27 -18.56 31.32 -38.35
C ARG A 27 -17.27 30.47 -38.44
N PRO A 28 -16.11 30.96 -38.93
CA PRO A 28 -14.92 30.10 -39.02
C PRO A 28 -14.28 29.81 -37.65
N LEU A 29 -14.43 30.70 -36.66
CA LEU A 29 -13.85 30.51 -35.33
C LEU A 29 -14.56 29.42 -34.52
N VAL A 30 -15.86 29.24 -34.69
CA VAL A 30 -16.62 28.19 -34.00
C VAL A 30 -16.25 26.81 -34.52
N VAL A 31 -16.10 26.66 -35.85
CA VAL A 31 -15.69 25.40 -36.46
C VAL A 31 -14.25 25.04 -36.10
N ALA A 32 -13.33 26.01 -36.12
CA ALA A 32 -11.95 25.80 -35.69
C ALA A 32 -11.87 25.39 -34.20
N GLY A 33 -12.66 26.02 -33.33
CA GLY A 33 -12.74 25.65 -31.91
C GLY A 33 -13.21 24.21 -31.69
N VAL A 34 -14.25 23.77 -32.39
CA VAL A 34 -14.77 22.39 -32.29
C VAL A 34 -13.73 21.36 -32.76
N VAL A 35 -13.03 21.63 -33.87
CA VAL A 35 -11.98 20.73 -34.38
C VAL A 35 -10.82 20.59 -33.40
N ILE A 36 -10.37 21.69 -32.79
CA ILE A 36 -9.29 21.65 -31.78
C ILE A 36 -9.71 20.82 -30.56
N VAL A 37 -10.94 21.00 -30.06
CA VAL A 37 -11.45 20.23 -28.92
C VAL A 37 -11.55 18.73 -29.25
N LEU A 38 -12.01 18.37 -30.45
CA LEU A 38 -12.10 16.97 -30.88
C LEU A 38 -10.71 16.33 -31.03
N LEU A 39 -9.76 17.03 -31.65
CA LEU A 39 -8.38 16.53 -31.79
C LEU A 39 -7.68 16.40 -30.43
N ALA A 40 -7.88 17.36 -29.52
CA ALA A 40 -7.37 17.28 -28.16
C ALA A 40 -7.99 16.09 -27.39
N GLY A 41 -9.31 15.88 -27.52
CA GLY A 41 -10.01 14.76 -26.89
C GLY A 41 -9.53 13.39 -27.41
N LEU A 42 -9.34 13.26 -28.73
CA LEU A 42 -8.82 12.04 -29.35
C LEU A 42 -7.36 11.77 -28.96
N GLY A 43 -6.54 12.81 -28.83
CA GLY A 43 -5.15 12.69 -28.36
C GLY A 43 -5.07 12.14 -26.94
N ILE A 44 -5.89 12.67 -26.01
CA ILE A 44 -5.95 12.21 -24.62
C ILE A 44 -6.47 10.76 -24.53
N ALA A 45 -7.53 10.43 -25.29
CA ALA A 45 -8.07 9.07 -25.31
C ALA A 45 -7.08 8.05 -25.89
N GLY A 46 -6.43 8.38 -27.01
CA GLY A 46 -5.42 7.53 -27.64
C GLY A 46 -4.20 7.32 -26.75
N TRP A 47 -3.74 8.37 -26.05
CA TRP A 47 -2.65 8.27 -25.08
C TRP A 47 -2.99 7.32 -23.92
N ARG A 48 -4.19 7.45 -23.33
CA ARG A 48 -4.63 6.55 -22.25
C ARG A 48 -4.73 5.09 -22.68
N ILE A 49 -5.25 4.82 -23.89
CA ILE A 49 -5.32 3.45 -24.43
C ILE A 49 -3.90 2.89 -24.62
N HIS A 50 -2.98 3.71 -25.12
CA HIS A 50 -1.59 3.31 -25.32
C HIS A 50 -0.83 3.07 -24.02
N GLU A 51 -1.09 3.85 -22.96
CA GLU A 51 -0.50 3.59 -21.64
C GLU A 51 -1.08 2.32 -21.01
N ARG A 52 -2.40 2.14 -21.06
CA ARG A 52 -3.07 0.95 -20.51
C ARG A 52 -2.68 -0.34 -21.25
N SER A 53 -2.42 -0.28 -22.55
CA SER A 53 -1.98 -1.47 -23.31
C SER A 53 -0.62 -2.01 -22.88
N ARG A 54 0.13 -1.26 -22.06
CA ARG A 54 1.41 -1.68 -21.47
C ARG A 54 1.24 -2.29 -20.08
N TRP A 55 0.02 -2.36 -19.55
CA TRP A 55 -0.22 -2.97 -18.25
C TRP A 55 -0.24 -4.51 -18.35
N PRO A 56 0.25 -5.20 -17.31
CA PRO A 56 0.99 -4.64 -16.17
C PRO A 56 2.45 -4.28 -16.57
N LEU A 57 2.98 -3.22 -15.95
CA LEU A 57 4.39 -2.85 -16.08
C LEU A 57 5.29 -3.87 -15.35
N PRO A 58 6.54 -4.09 -15.81
CA PRO A 58 7.48 -4.92 -15.07
C PRO A 58 7.87 -4.28 -13.74
N PRO A 59 8.40 -5.06 -12.78
CA PRO A 59 8.94 -4.50 -11.54
C PRO A 59 10.04 -3.46 -11.79
N PRO A 60 10.20 -2.49 -10.89
CA PRO A 60 11.28 -1.52 -10.97
C PRO A 60 12.63 -2.23 -11.05
N ALA A 61 13.46 -1.85 -12.02
CA ALA A 61 14.83 -2.36 -12.13
C ALA A 61 15.77 -1.76 -11.07
N GLU A 62 15.37 -0.66 -10.46
CA GLU A 62 16.17 0.04 -9.44
C GLU A 62 16.22 -0.76 -8.14
N SER A 63 17.36 -0.65 -7.44
CA SER A 63 17.52 -1.22 -6.11
C SER A 63 16.53 -0.60 -5.12
N ALA A 64 16.00 -1.42 -4.20
CA ALA A 64 15.21 -0.92 -3.07
C ALA A 64 15.98 0.17 -2.29
N PRO A 65 15.28 1.10 -1.62
CA PRO A 65 15.92 2.06 -0.73
C PRO A 65 16.81 1.35 0.29
N GLN A 66 17.99 1.90 0.55
CA GLN A 66 18.83 1.49 1.69
C GLN A 66 18.31 2.14 2.98
N SER A 67 17.01 2.03 3.22
CA SER A 67 16.33 2.51 4.43
C SER A 67 15.41 1.42 4.95
N GLY A 68 15.03 1.52 6.22
CA GLY A 68 14.20 0.52 6.88
C GLY A 68 13.60 1.04 8.17
N PHE A 69 13.15 0.11 9.00
CA PHE A 69 12.58 0.39 10.32
C PHE A 69 13.16 -0.54 11.35
N PHE A 70 13.00 -0.12 12.61
CA PHE A 70 13.32 -0.97 13.74
C PHE A 70 12.31 -0.80 14.88
N SER A 71 11.99 -1.91 15.55
CA SER A 71 11.26 -1.95 16.81
C SER A 71 12.24 -2.44 17.86
N VAL A 72 12.31 -1.78 19.00
CA VAL A 72 12.92 -2.33 20.20
C VAL A 72 11.80 -2.56 21.20
N TYR A 73 11.54 -3.83 21.52
CA TYR A 73 10.53 -4.22 22.50
C TYR A 73 11.20 -4.36 23.87
N MET A 74 10.58 -3.75 24.88
CA MET A 74 11.10 -3.75 26.25
C MET A 74 10.69 -5.02 27.00
N CYS A 75 11.49 -5.44 27.98
CA CYS A 75 11.15 -6.54 28.86
C CYS A 75 9.85 -6.28 29.62
N LEU A 76 8.99 -7.30 29.71
CA LEU A 76 7.71 -7.25 30.44
C LEU A 76 7.75 -7.99 31.77
N HIS A 77 8.46 -9.11 31.81
CA HIS A 77 8.54 -10.01 32.94
C HIS A 77 9.91 -10.69 32.96
N PRO A 78 10.33 -11.26 34.09
CA PRO A 78 11.60 -11.95 34.17
C PRO A 78 11.68 -13.07 33.13
N THR A 79 12.71 -13.05 32.29
CA THR A 79 12.96 -14.09 31.29
C THR A 79 14.33 -14.73 31.57
N PRO A 80 14.38 -15.89 32.26
CA PRO A 80 15.65 -16.47 32.73
C PRO A 80 16.69 -16.71 31.63
N ASP A 81 16.25 -17.01 30.41
CA ASP A 81 17.11 -17.30 29.27
C ASP A 81 17.61 -16.02 28.55
N LEU A 82 17.11 -14.84 28.93
CA LEU A 82 17.51 -13.54 28.39
C LEU A 82 18.15 -12.68 29.48
N PRO A 83 19.49 -12.56 29.51
CA PRO A 83 20.19 -11.79 30.54
C PRO A 83 19.74 -10.32 30.64
N THR A 84 19.29 -9.73 29.54
CA THR A 84 18.77 -8.35 29.48
C THR A 84 17.41 -8.17 30.18
N CYS A 85 16.67 -9.26 30.40
CA CYS A 85 15.36 -9.29 31.05
C CYS A 85 15.36 -10.05 32.38
N HIS A 86 16.53 -10.32 32.97
CA HIS A 86 16.62 -11.11 34.21
C HIS A 86 15.84 -10.45 35.37
N ASP A 87 15.93 -9.13 35.50
CA ASP A 87 15.36 -8.39 36.63
C ASP A 87 13.87 -8.02 36.42
N GLY A 88 13.27 -8.45 35.31
CA GLY A 88 11.86 -8.28 35.03
C GLY A 88 11.55 -7.17 34.03
N ALA A 89 10.48 -6.43 34.32
CA ALA A 89 10.03 -5.34 33.46
C ALA A 89 11.10 -4.26 33.35
N ALA A 90 11.26 -3.68 32.15
CA ALA A 90 12.24 -2.63 31.92
C ALA A 90 12.00 -1.41 32.82
N THR A 91 13.08 -0.89 33.40
CA THR A 91 13.05 0.28 34.28
C THR A 91 13.12 1.59 33.49
N GLU A 92 12.82 2.70 34.16
CA GLU A 92 13.03 4.04 33.58
C GLU A 92 14.51 4.33 33.28
N GLU A 93 15.45 3.67 33.97
CA GLU A 93 16.87 3.78 33.67
C GLU A 93 17.22 3.05 32.36
N ASP A 94 16.68 1.85 32.17
CA ASP A 94 16.85 1.08 30.92
C ASP A 94 16.33 1.86 29.72
N LYS A 95 15.14 2.46 29.84
CA LYS A 95 14.55 3.33 28.80
C LYS A 95 15.47 4.50 28.44
N ARG A 96 16.02 5.20 29.44
CA ARG A 96 16.96 6.31 29.20
C ARG A 96 18.25 5.83 28.55
N GLY A 97 18.75 4.66 28.95
CA GLY A 97 19.93 4.02 28.36
C GLY A 97 19.70 3.70 26.88
N LEU A 98 18.55 3.09 26.56
CA LEU A 98 18.15 2.79 25.19
C LEU A 98 17.99 4.06 24.35
N GLU A 99 17.32 5.10 24.86
CA GLU A 99 17.21 6.37 24.14
C GLU A 99 18.57 7.00 23.83
N ALA A 100 19.51 6.96 24.78
CA ALA A 100 20.85 7.48 24.58
C ALA A 100 21.59 6.69 23.49
N ALA A 101 21.45 5.36 23.50
CA ALA A 101 22.02 4.49 22.47
C ALA A 101 21.41 4.77 21.09
N LEU A 102 20.08 4.91 20.99
CA LEU A 102 19.39 5.24 19.73
C LEU A 102 19.84 6.60 19.18
N LYS A 103 20.00 7.62 20.03
CA LYS A 103 20.52 8.95 19.63
C LYS A 103 21.97 8.91 19.15
N ALA A 104 22.76 7.93 19.60
CA ALA A 104 24.17 7.80 19.25
C ALA A 104 24.41 6.99 17.96
N LEU A 105 23.40 6.32 17.43
CA LEU A 105 23.50 5.52 16.21
C LEU A 105 23.31 6.39 14.96
N PRO A 106 24.31 6.48 14.06
CA PRO A 106 24.20 7.32 12.85
C PRO A 106 23.15 6.80 11.85
N GLU A 107 22.81 5.51 11.91
CA GLU A 107 21.76 4.89 11.09
C GLU A 107 20.35 5.31 11.53
N VAL A 108 20.15 5.64 12.81
CA VAL A 108 18.83 5.98 13.35
C VAL A 108 18.48 7.41 12.91
N ARG A 109 17.42 7.55 12.11
CA ARG A 109 16.95 8.85 11.64
C ARG A 109 16.02 9.52 12.64
N ILE A 110 15.06 8.75 13.12
CA ILE A 110 13.98 9.18 14.00
C ILE A 110 13.48 7.97 14.77
N PHE A 111 12.99 8.20 15.97
CA PHE A 111 12.32 7.17 16.77
C PHE A 111 11.30 7.78 17.71
N ARG A 112 10.35 6.96 18.18
CA ARG A 112 9.32 7.32 19.15
C ARG A 112 9.10 6.18 20.12
N PHE A 113 8.83 6.56 21.37
CA PHE A 113 8.39 5.64 22.41
C PHE A 113 6.89 5.33 22.26
N ARG A 114 6.51 4.11 22.61
CA ARG A 114 5.14 3.61 22.69
C ARG A 114 4.88 2.98 24.04
N THR A 115 3.76 3.36 24.63
CA THR A 115 3.26 2.71 25.84
C THR A 115 2.58 1.39 25.48
N ARG A 116 2.31 0.57 26.51
CA ARG A 116 1.62 -0.72 26.35
C ARG A 116 0.21 -0.55 25.80
N GLU A 117 -0.49 0.48 26.27
CA GLU A 117 -1.85 0.82 25.82
C GLU A 117 -1.85 1.17 24.34
N GLN A 118 -0.90 2.00 23.88
CA GLN A 118 -0.75 2.33 22.47
C GLN A 118 -0.38 1.10 21.64
N GLY A 119 0.51 0.24 22.15
CA GLY A 119 0.85 -1.02 21.50
C GLY A 119 -0.35 -1.96 21.36
N TRP A 120 -1.24 -1.99 22.36
CA TRP A 120 -2.48 -2.76 22.31
C TRP A 120 -3.48 -2.20 21.31
N GLU A 121 -3.66 -0.88 21.25
CA GLU A 121 -4.51 -0.23 20.24
C GLU A 121 -4.02 -0.55 18.82
N ASP A 122 -2.71 -0.41 18.56
CA ASP A 122 -2.08 -0.73 17.27
C ASP A 122 -2.27 -2.24 16.95
N PHE A 123 -2.10 -3.12 17.95
CA PHE A 123 -2.32 -4.56 17.79
C PHE A 123 -3.77 -4.89 17.45
N GLN A 124 -4.75 -4.24 18.09
CA GLN A 124 -6.17 -4.45 17.79
C GLN A 124 -6.54 -3.99 16.37
N GLU A 125 -5.98 -2.86 15.91
CA GLU A 125 -6.14 -2.42 14.52
C GLU A 125 -5.61 -3.49 13.56
N TRP A 126 -4.40 -4.00 13.81
CA TRP A 126 -3.79 -5.02 12.99
C TRP A 126 -4.53 -6.37 13.02
N ALA A 127 -4.97 -6.81 14.20
CA ALA A 127 -5.58 -8.11 14.42
C ALA A 127 -7.09 -8.16 14.07
N THR A 128 -7.65 -7.06 13.56
CA THR A 128 -9.07 -6.98 13.18
C THR A 128 -9.38 -8.02 12.07
N PRO A 129 -10.51 -8.75 12.15
CA PRO A 129 -10.81 -9.87 11.24
C PRO A 129 -10.76 -9.47 9.76
N GLY A 130 -9.91 -10.15 8.99
CA GLY A 130 -9.70 -9.94 7.56
C GLY A 130 -8.25 -9.60 7.17
N GLU A 131 -7.40 -9.19 8.12
CA GLU A 131 -6.01 -8.74 7.86
C GLU A 131 -4.93 -9.63 8.49
N GLY A 132 -5.31 -10.81 8.97
CA GLY A 132 -4.46 -11.68 9.77
C GLY A 132 -4.68 -11.34 11.24
N SER A 133 -5.30 -12.19 12.04
CA SER A 133 -4.88 -13.57 12.24
C SER A 133 -5.85 -14.17 13.27
N GLY A 134 -6.05 -15.49 13.29
CA GLY A 134 -6.74 -16.18 14.40
C GLY A 134 -6.08 -16.02 15.79
N VAL A 135 -5.18 -15.04 15.94
CA VAL A 135 -4.30 -14.80 17.09
C VAL A 135 -4.80 -13.62 17.94
N ALA A 136 -5.80 -12.86 17.47
CA ALA A 136 -6.41 -11.76 18.25
C ALA A 136 -6.92 -12.23 19.63
N GLY A 137 -7.37 -13.50 19.72
CA GLY A 137 -7.81 -14.11 20.98
C GLY A 137 -6.71 -14.72 21.85
N ALA A 138 -5.45 -14.70 21.39
CA ALA A 138 -4.31 -15.31 22.09
C ALA A 138 -3.48 -14.31 22.90
N TYR A 139 -3.73 -13.01 22.75
CA TYR A 139 -3.04 -11.95 23.45
C TYR A 139 -4.01 -11.11 24.28
N GLU A 140 -3.55 -10.65 25.43
CA GLU A 140 -4.21 -9.68 26.28
C GLU A 140 -3.45 -8.34 26.26
N PRO A 141 -4.08 -7.22 26.67
CA PRO A 141 -3.38 -5.94 26.83
C PRO A 141 -2.11 -6.07 27.71
N ALA A 142 -2.13 -6.98 28.69
CA ALA A 142 -1.01 -7.26 29.57
C ALA A 142 0.18 -7.91 28.85
N ASP A 143 -0.01 -8.50 27.67
CA ASP A 143 1.06 -9.12 26.90
C ASP A 143 1.80 -8.11 26.00
N MET A 144 1.32 -6.86 25.91
CA MET A 144 1.94 -5.85 25.07
C MET A 144 3.13 -5.19 25.77
N PRO A 145 4.35 -5.32 25.23
CA PRO A 145 5.52 -4.62 25.74
C PRO A 145 5.45 -3.13 25.39
N GLU A 146 6.10 -2.31 26.21
CA GLU A 146 6.49 -0.97 25.75
C GLU A 146 7.52 -1.12 24.64
N ALA A 147 7.59 -0.15 23.73
CA ALA A 147 8.48 -0.26 22.58
C ALA A 147 9.01 1.09 22.09
N TYR A 148 10.15 1.05 21.41
CA TYR A 148 10.63 2.15 20.58
C TYR A 148 10.56 1.75 19.12
N HIS A 149 9.90 2.56 18.30
CA HIS A 149 9.84 2.36 16.86
C HIS A 149 10.54 3.51 16.14
N GLY A 150 11.25 3.22 15.07
CA GLY A 150 11.94 4.26 14.31
C GLY A 150 12.28 3.87 12.89
N ALA A 151 12.87 4.84 12.18
CA ALA A 151 13.34 4.67 10.81
C ALA A 151 14.87 4.65 10.77
N LEU A 152 15.40 3.77 9.91
CA LEU A 152 16.82 3.62 9.63
C LEU A 152 17.15 4.24 8.27
N GLY A 153 18.28 4.94 8.22
CA GLY A 153 18.96 5.28 6.98
C GLY A 153 19.96 4.19 6.56
N PRO A 154 20.76 4.44 5.52
CA PRO A 154 21.78 3.49 5.07
C PRO A 154 22.83 3.23 6.15
N GLY A 155 23.27 1.98 6.32
CA GLY A 155 24.34 1.62 7.24
C GLY A 155 24.36 0.13 7.63
N ASP A 156 25.06 -0.20 8.71
CA ASP A 156 25.18 -1.57 9.23
C ASP A 156 24.01 -1.89 10.18
N TRP A 157 22.86 -2.28 9.63
CA TRP A 157 21.69 -2.54 10.49
C TRP A 157 21.85 -3.81 11.34
N GLN A 158 22.72 -4.76 10.95
CA GLN A 158 23.04 -5.91 11.80
C GLN A 158 23.87 -5.47 13.02
N GLY A 159 24.79 -4.52 12.83
CA GLY A 159 25.48 -3.83 13.91
C GLY A 159 24.52 -3.08 14.84
N VAL A 160 23.55 -2.35 14.26
CA VAL A 160 22.49 -1.68 15.02
C VAL A 160 21.71 -2.68 15.87
N LYS A 161 21.17 -3.75 15.26
CA LYS A 161 20.40 -4.78 15.95
C LYS A 161 21.16 -5.35 17.14
N ARG A 162 22.37 -5.88 16.90
CA ARG A 162 23.21 -6.50 17.95
C ARG A 162 23.52 -5.54 19.09
N ARG A 163 23.78 -4.27 18.79
CA ARG A 163 24.06 -3.26 19.82
C ARG A 163 22.83 -3.02 20.68
N LEU A 164 21.65 -2.90 20.08
CA LEU A 164 20.40 -2.65 20.81
C LEU A 164 19.95 -3.88 21.61
N GLU A 165 20.05 -5.08 21.06
CA GLU A 165 19.73 -6.34 21.74
C GLU A 165 20.58 -6.59 22.99
N SER A 166 21.79 -6.02 23.04
CA SER A 166 22.69 -6.18 24.18
C SER A 166 22.38 -5.27 25.37
N LEU A 167 21.42 -4.35 25.23
CA LEU A 167 21.11 -3.37 26.26
C LEU A 167 20.20 -3.95 27.36
N PRO A 168 20.41 -3.58 28.64
CA PRO A 168 19.48 -3.92 29.71
C PRO A 168 18.05 -3.46 29.41
N GLY A 169 17.07 -4.26 29.80
CA GLY A 169 15.65 -3.97 29.59
C GLY A 169 15.15 -4.18 28.16
N VAL A 170 15.98 -4.65 27.23
CA VAL A 170 15.57 -4.99 25.85
C VAL A 170 15.23 -6.48 25.75
N TRP A 171 14.01 -6.78 25.31
CA TRP A 171 13.54 -8.14 25.07
C TRP A 171 13.87 -8.61 23.66
N ASP A 172 13.52 -7.79 22.67
CA ASP A 172 13.72 -8.13 21.25
C ASP A 172 13.93 -6.86 20.42
N VAL A 173 14.64 -7.01 19.31
CA VAL A 173 14.86 -5.95 18.33
C VAL A 173 14.49 -6.47 16.95
N LEU A 174 13.41 -5.96 16.38
CA LEU A 174 13.05 -6.26 15.00
C LEU A 174 13.65 -5.20 14.09
N VAL A 175 14.36 -5.61 13.04
CA VAL A 175 14.85 -4.71 11.97
C VAL A 175 14.30 -5.19 10.64
N VAL A 176 13.69 -4.27 9.89
CA VAL A 176 13.02 -4.58 8.62
C VAL A 176 13.44 -3.58 7.56
N GLY A 177 13.83 -4.06 6.38
CA GLY A 177 14.13 -3.19 5.24
C GLY A 177 12.90 -2.66 4.52
N ASP A 178 13.09 -1.57 3.81
CA ASP A 178 12.07 -1.04 2.91
C ASP A 178 11.90 -1.94 1.69
N THR A 179 10.66 -2.06 1.26
CA THR A 179 10.31 -2.67 -0.01
C THR A 179 10.71 -1.77 -1.18
N ALA A 180 11.09 -2.36 -2.31
CA ALA A 180 11.31 -1.65 -3.57
C ALA A 180 10.08 -0.85 -4.05
N TRP A 181 8.90 -1.18 -3.54
CA TRP A 181 7.62 -0.58 -3.91
C TRP A 181 7.28 0.71 -3.17
N ARG A 182 8.07 1.07 -2.15
CA ARG A 182 7.87 2.30 -1.38
C ARG A 182 7.87 3.53 -2.27
N GLY A 183 6.78 4.30 -2.20
CA GLY A 183 6.60 5.52 -2.99
C GLY A 183 6.28 5.27 -4.48
N ARG A 184 6.34 4.03 -4.94
CA ARG A 184 6.00 3.63 -6.32
C ARG A 184 4.60 3.04 -6.44
N ALA A 185 4.16 2.35 -5.39
CA ALA A 185 2.82 1.83 -5.28
C ALA A 185 2.22 2.24 -3.92
N ASP A 186 0.91 2.29 -3.88
CA ASP A 186 0.13 2.61 -2.68
C ASP A 186 -0.55 1.35 -2.12
N ILE A 187 -0.89 0.40 -3.00
CA ILE A 187 -1.59 -0.85 -2.66
C ILE A 187 -0.90 -2.04 -3.35
N ALA A 188 -0.86 -3.18 -2.68
CA ALA A 188 -0.59 -4.47 -3.30
C ALA A 188 -1.80 -5.39 -3.18
N ILE A 189 -2.11 -6.09 -4.27
CA ILE A 189 -3.09 -7.18 -4.32
C ILE A 189 -2.27 -8.46 -4.42
N GLU A 190 -2.16 -9.18 -3.31
CA GLU A 190 -1.36 -10.39 -3.20
C GLU A 190 -2.19 -11.61 -3.63
N PHE A 191 -1.57 -12.48 -4.42
CA PHE A 191 -2.17 -13.72 -4.88
C PHE A 191 -1.90 -14.88 -3.93
N CYS A 192 -2.78 -15.89 -3.91
CA CYS A 192 -2.51 -17.14 -3.23
C CYS A 192 -1.18 -17.73 -3.72
N PRO A 193 -0.25 -18.05 -2.81
CA PRO A 193 0.99 -18.74 -3.15
C PRO A 193 0.75 -20.26 -3.26
N ASP A 194 1.81 -21.05 -3.49
CA ASP A 194 1.67 -22.52 -3.62
C ASP A 194 1.19 -23.19 -2.32
N ARG A 195 1.52 -22.59 -1.18
CA ARG A 195 1.10 -23.05 0.14
C ARG A 195 0.57 -21.88 0.97
N GLY A 196 -0.73 -21.92 1.29
CA GLY A 196 -1.29 -21.07 2.33
C GLY A 196 -0.69 -21.42 3.69
N GLY A 197 -0.11 -20.44 4.38
CA GLY A 197 0.25 -20.53 5.80
C GLY A 197 -0.80 -19.84 6.67
N GLY A 198 -0.55 -19.75 7.98
CA GLY A 198 -1.47 -19.07 8.91
C GLY A 198 -1.73 -17.58 8.58
N ALA A 199 -0.86 -16.93 7.80
CA ALA A 199 -1.09 -15.59 7.28
C ALA A 199 -2.10 -15.55 6.10
N PHE A 200 -2.44 -16.69 5.51
CA PHE A 200 -3.21 -16.82 4.28
C PHE A 200 -4.25 -17.94 4.38
N GLU A 201 -5.08 -17.91 5.44
CA GLU A 201 -6.09 -18.95 5.73
C GLU A 201 -6.98 -19.27 4.50
N ARG A 202 -7.31 -18.25 3.69
CA ARG A 202 -8.09 -18.43 2.44
C ARG A 202 -7.41 -19.32 1.41
N CYS A 203 -6.09 -19.41 1.46
CA CYS A 203 -5.29 -20.19 0.52
C CYS A 203 -4.88 -21.57 1.05
N GLU A 204 -5.30 -21.97 2.25
CA GLU A 204 -4.94 -23.30 2.81
C GLU A 204 -5.38 -24.47 1.91
N ARG A 205 -6.46 -24.28 1.16
CA ARG A 205 -7.06 -25.31 0.30
C ARG A 205 -6.95 -25.00 -1.19
N THR A 206 -6.33 -23.88 -1.53
CA THR A 206 -6.15 -23.47 -2.92
C THR A 206 -4.69 -23.51 -3.28
N THR A 207 -4.41 -23.92 -4.51
CA THR A 207 -3.07 -23.81 -5.09
C THR A 207 -2.75 -22.34 -5.40
N ARG A 208 -1.51 -22.09 -5.85
CA ARG A 208 -1.11 -20.80 -6.41
C ARG A 208 -2.14 -20.29 -7.41
N ALA A 209 -2.40 -18.98 -7.38
CA ALA A 209 -3.34 -18.34 -8.30
C ALA A 209 -2.97 -18.63 -9.75
N SER A 210 -3.93 -19.12 -10.50
CA SER A 210 -3.81 -19.43 -11.92
C SER A 210 -3.65 -18.17 -12.77
N ALA A 211 -3.16 -18.34 -14.01
CA ALA A 211 -3.08 -17.25 -14.96
C ALA A 211 -4.45 -16.62 -15.26
N GLN A 212 -5.52 -17.42 -15.25
CA GLN A 212 -6.89 -16.94 -15.47
C GLN A 212 -7.37 -16.06 -14.31
N GLU A 213 -7.09 -16.45 -13.06
CA GLU A 213 -7.44 -15.65 -11.88
C GLU A 213 -6.68 -14.32 -11.87
N LYS A 214 -5.38 -14.35 -12.15
CA LYS A 214 -4.56 -13.13 -12.29
C LYS A 214 -5.10 -12.23 -13.40
N ALA A 215 -5.48 -12.78 -14.55
CA ALA A 215 -6.07 -12.02 -15.65
C ALA A 215 -7.44 -11.42 -15.27
N ALA A 216 -8.26 -12.13 -14.50
CA ALA A 216 -9.53 -11.61 -14.01
C ALA A 216 -9.34 -10.43 -13.05
N VAL A 217 -8.36 -10.52 -12.15
CA VAL A 217 -7.97 -9.40 -11.27
C VAL A 217 -7.46 -8.22 -12.09
N LEU A 218 -6.60 -8.45 -13.08
CA LEU A 218 -6.10 -7.38 -13.95
C LEU A 218 -7.24 -6.68 -14.70
N GLY A 219 -8.14 -7.43 -15.33
CA GLY A 219 -9.29 -6.84 -16.02
C GLY A 219 -10.16 -6.01 -15.06
N ARG A 220 -10.31 -6.46 -13.81
CA ARG A 220 -11.03 -5.69 -12.79
C ARG A 220 -10.28 -4.42 -12.37
N ILE A 221 -8.94 -4.42 -12.36
CA ILE A 221 -8.13 -3.21 -12.14
C ILE A 221 -8.28 -2.22 -13.29
N GLU A 222 -8.33 -2.70 -14.55
CA GLU A 222 -8.50 -1.86 -15.74
C GLU A 222 -9.84 -1.10 -15.75
N ASP A 223 -10.86 -1.70 -15.15
CA ASP A 223 -12.18 -1.08 -14.95
C ASP A 223 -12.20 -0.01 -13.86
N LEU A 224 -11.14 0.12 -13.05
CA LEU A 224 -11.08 1.14 -12.00
C LEU A 224 -10.71 2.51 -12.57
N ASP A 225 -11.40 3.52 -12.05
CA ASP A 225 -10.97 4.90 -12.14
C ASP A 225 -9.87 5.19 -11.11
N GLY A 226 -8.97 6.11 -11.45
CA GLY A 226 -7.94 6.63 -10.53
C GLY A 226 -6.74 5.70 -10.31
N VAL A 227 -6.53 4.69 -11.16
CA VAL A 227 -5.29 3.91 -11.20
C VAL A 227 -4.31 4.59 -12.17
N GLU A 228 -3.17 5.05 -11.66
CA GLU A 228 -2.12 5.69 -12.44
C GLU A 228 -1.19 4.66 -13.09
N ALA A 229 -0.84 3.60 -12.34
CA ALA A 229 0.02 2.54 -12.82
C ALA A 229 -0.30 1.20 -12.16
N VAL A 230 -0.10 0.13 -12.91
CA VAL A 230 -0.18 -1.25 -12.44
C VAL A 230 1.13 -1.93 -12.75
N TYR A 231 1.76 -2.51 -11.74
CA TYR A 231 2.95 -3.34 -11.87
C TYR A 231 2.63 -4.77 -11.50
N PHE A 232 3.26 -5.73 -12.18
CA PHE A 232 3.19 -7.13 -11.78
C PHE A 232 4.52 -7.58 -11.20
N GLU A 233 4.47 -8.07 -9.97
CA GLU A 233 5.61 -8.69 -9.31
C GLU A 233 5.50 -10.21 -9.41
N ASP A 234 6.43 -10.80 -10.15
CA ASP A 234 6.58 -12.25 -10.21
C ASP A 234 7.28 -12.81 -8.96
N LEU A 235 7.29 -14.14 -8.84
CA LEU A 235 7.87 -14.83 -7.69
C LEU A 235 9.38 -14.54 -7.53
N ALA A 236 10.10 -14.40 -8.64
CA ALA A 236 11.55 -14.20 -8.60
C ALA A 236 11.88 -12.82 -8.01
N HIS A 237 11.16 -11.77 -8.44
CA HIS A 237 11.29 -10.44 -7.88
C HIS A 237 10.79 -10.38 -6.43
N ALA A 238 9.63 -10.98 -6.11
CA ALA A 238 9.10 -11.02 -4.76
C ALA A 238 10.07 -11.69 -3.76
N LEU A 239 10.74 -12.78 -4.16
CA LEU A 239 11.79 -13.42 -3.35
C LEU A 239 13.00 -12.51 -3.14
N GLN A 240 13.40 -11.78 -4.18
CA GLN A 240 14.49 -10.82 -4.07
C GLN A 240 14.14 -9.68 -3.11
N ASP A 241 12.93 -9.12 -3.20
CA ASP A 241 12.46 -8.06 -2.31
C ASP A 241 12.32 -8.56 -0.87
N ARG A 242 11.71 -9.74 -0.66
CA ARG A 242 11.57 -10.34 0.69
C ARG A 242 12.90 -10.61 1.37
N ARG A 243 13.92 -11.09 0.65
CA ARG A 243 15.29 -11.26 1.18
C ARG A 243 15.94 -9.95 1.57
N ARG A 244 15.49 -8.83 1.00
CA ARG A 244 15.94 -7.48 1.36
C ARG A 244 15.08 -6.84 2.46
N ILE A 245 13.88 -7.32 2.70
CA ILE A 245 13.05 -6.83 3.80
C ILE A 245 13.45 -7.57 5.08
N VAL A 246 13.59 -8.90 4.97
CA VAL A 246 13.93 -9.81 6.07
C VAL A 246 15.39 -10.24 5.91
N TRP A 247 16.29 -9.47 6.50
CA TRP A 247 17.74 -9.68 6.37
C TRP A 247 18.30 -10.80 7.27
N GLU A 248 17.50 -11.36 8.16
CA GLU A 248 17.97 -12.24 9.23
C GLU A 248 18.33 -13.66 8.80
N GLY A 249 18.97 -13.87 7.65
CA GLY A 249 19.41 -15.20 7.21
C GLY A 249 18.30 -16.26 7.11
N THR A 250 17.05 -15.86 7.32
CA THR A 250 15.87 -16.71 7.27
C THR A 250 15.72 -17.16 5.85
N GLU A 251 15.86 -18.46 5.64
CA GLU A 251 15.53 -19.05 4.37
C GLU A 251 14.06 -18.80 4.08
N ILE A 252 13.80 -18.04 3.03
CA ILE A 252 12.44 -17.71 2.63
C ILE A 252 11.93 -18.85 1.76
N ASP A 253 10.96 -19.62 2.28
CA ASP A 253 10.30 -20.69 1.53
C ASP A 253 9.58 -20.06 0.32
N PRO A 254 9.99 -20.35 -0.93
CA PRO A 254 9.36 -19.79 -2.11
C PRO A 254 7.88 -20.19 -2.27
N LEU A 255 7.43 -21.25 -1.59
CA LEU A 255 6.06 -21.73 -1.65
C LEU A 255 5.08 -20.86 -0.87
N VAL A 256 5.56 -20.00 0.04
CA VAL A 256 4.71 -19.09 0.83
C VAL A 256 4.79 -17.63 0.36
N VAL A 257 5.62 -17.35 -0.65
CA VAL A 257 5.79 -15.99 -1.18
C VAL A 257 4.76 -15.71 -2.27
N PRO A 258 3.84 -14.75 -2.07
CA PRO A 258 2.84 -14.41 -3.07
C PRO A 258 3.48 -13.63 -4.23
N GLU A 259 2.92 -13.83 -5.42
CA GLU A 259 3.02 -12.86 -6.51
C GLU A 259 1.98 -11.76 -6.28
N SER A 260 2.18 -10.57 -6.85
CA SER A 260 1.31 -9.43 -6.53
C SER A 260 1.12 -8.48 -7.71
N PHE A 261 -0.05 -7.84 -7.76
CA PHE A 261 -0.20 -6.58 -8.49
C PHE A 261 0.05 -5.41 -7.54
N TRP A 262 0.89 -4.47 -7.95
CA TRP A 262 1.17 -3.25 -7.21
C TRP A 262 0.54 -2.07 -7.94
N LEU A 263 -0.29 -1.30 -7.24
CA LEU A 263 -1.09 -0.24 -7.81
C LEU A 263 -0.61 1.12 -7.30
N LYS A 264 -0.37 2.04 -8.23
CA LYS A 264 -0.25 3.47 -7.94
C LYS A 264 -1.61 4.13 -8.16
N LEU A 265 -2.10 4.85 -7.17
CA LEU A 265 -3.39 5.53 -7.19
C LEU A 265 -3.21 7.04 -7.34
N ASP A 266 -4.14 7.69 -8.04
CA ASP A 266 -4.18 9.15 -8.17
C ASP A 266 -4.49 9.85 -6.83
N ARG A 267 -5.14 9.10 -5.93
CA ARG A 267 -5.52 9.54 -4.60
C ARG A 267 -5.28 8.41 -3.60
N PRO A 268 -4.45 8.63 -2.56
CA PRO A 268 -4.26 7.65 -1.51
C PRO A 268 -5.54 7.46 -0.67
N GLY A 269 -5.61 6.38 0.10
CA GLY A 269 -6.70 6.15 1.07
C GLY A 269 -7.90 5.35 0.55
N ARG A 270 -7.76 4.61 -0.56
CA ARG A 270 -8.84 3.74 -1.10
C ARG A 270 -8.76 2.27 -0.64
N LEU A 271 -7.94 1.97 0.36
CA LEU A 271 -7.65 0.60 0.79
C LEU A 271 -8.91 -0.20 1.14
N SER A 272 -9.83 0.37 1.92
CA SER A 272 -11.08 -0.32 2.33
C SER A 272 -11.97 -0.67 1.13
N GLU A 273 -12.10 0.24 0.18
CA GLU A 273 -12.86 0.03 -1.06
C GLU A 273 -12.21 -1.10 -1.90
N LEU A 274 -10.89 -1.03 -2.10
CA LEU A 274 -10.16 -2.01 -2.89
C LEU A 274 -10.17 -3.39 -2.21
N ARG A 275 -10.14 -3.45 -0.88
CA ARG A 275 -10.34 -4.69 -0.11
C ARG A 275 -11.70 -5.30 -0.36
N GLU A 276 -12.77 -4.50 -0.41
CA GLU A 276 -14.11 -5.00 -0.71
C GLU A 276 -14.19 -5.55 -2.14
N ILE A 277 -13.58 -4.87 -3.10
CA ILE A 277 -13.59 -5.26 -4.52
C ILE A 277 -12.76 -6.53 -4.76
N PHE A 278 -11.48 -6.52 -4.39
CA PHE A 278 -10.53 -7.57 -4.75
C PHE A 278 -10.44 -8.67 -3.72
N GLY A 279 -10.71 -8.37 -2.44
CA GLY A 279 -10.58 -9.35 -1.37
C GLY A 279 -11.48 -10.56 -1.55
N ARG A 280 -12.55 -10.50 -2.35
CA ARG A 280 -13.43 -11.65 -2.61
C ARG A 280 -13.15 -12.36 -3.93
N MET A 281 -12.16 -11.91 -4.70
CA MET A 281 -11.85 -12.50 -6.00
C MET A 281 -11.08 -13.82 -5.84
N PRO A 282 -11.39 -14.85 -6.66
CA PRO A 282 -10.61 -16.09 -6.67
C PRO A 282 -9.12 -15.84 -6.89
N GLY A 283 -8.28 -16.57 -6.15
CA GLY A 283 -6.84 -16.44 -6.20
C GLY A 283 -6.25 -15.23 -5.45
N VAL A 284 -7.05 -14.31 -4.89
CA VAL A 284 -6.55 -13.20 -4.07
C VAL A 284 -6.50 -13.60 -2.60
N THR A 285 -5.34 -13.40 -1.96
CA THR A 285 -5.17 -13.69 -0.53
C THR A 285 -5.37 -12.44 0.33
N ALA A 286 -4.78 -11.32 -0.10
CA ALA A 286 -4.77 -10.08 0.66
C ALA A 286 -4.76 -8.86 -0.26
N VAL A 287 -5.26 -7.75 0.27
CA VAL A 287 -5.09 -6.41 -0.31
C VAL A 287 -4.48 -5.55 0.78
N VAL A 288 -3.23 -5.17 0.59
CA VAL A 288 -2.40 -4.53 1.61
C VAL A 288 -1.95 -3.15 1.16
N GLU A 289 -1.77 -2.26 2.12
CA GLU A 289 -1.17 -0.96 1.84
C GLU A 289 0.35 -1.10 1.76
N VAL A 290 0.96 -0.35 0.84
CA VAL A 290 2.43 -0.31 0.64
C VAL A 290 3.08 0.75 1.54
N SER A 291 2.25 1.54 2.24
CA SER A 291 2.71 2.45 3.28
C SER A 291 3.49 1.70 4.36
N ALA A 292 4.25 2.43 5.19
CA ALA A 292 4.85 1.77 6.34
C ALA A 292 3.75 1.08 7.15
N PRO A 293 3.94 -0.17 7.62
CA PRO A 293 2.88 -0.91 8.30
C PRO A 293 2.32 -0.08 9.47
N ALA A 294 1.08 -0.33 9.91
CA ALA A 294 0.36 0.54 10.84
C ALA A 294 1.20 0.96 12.07
N GLN A 295 1.93 0.02 12.67
CA GLN A 295 2.82 0.28 13.81
C GLN A 295 4.02 1.22 13.49
N TRP A 296 4.29 1.46 12.21
CA TRP A 296 5.35 2.31 11.68
C TRP A 296 4.86 3.59 11.00
N ARG A 297 3.55 3.74 10.75
CA ARG A 297 2.97 4.94 10.12
C ARG A 297 3.36 6.23 10.87
N PHE A 298 3.60 6.13 12.17
CA PHE A 298 4.04 7.23 13.03
C PHE A 298 5.52 7.58 12.92
N ALA A 299 6.38 6.62 12.55
CA ALA A 299 7.78 6.91 12.27
C ALA A 299 7.89 7.76 11.01
N VAL A 300 7.10 7.49 9.97
CA VAL A 300 7.20 8.20 8.68
C VAL A 300 6.39 9.51 8.59
N SER A 301 5.50 9.82 9.53
CA SER A 301 4.66 11.03 9.47
C SER A 301 5.40 12.26 10.01
N PRO A 302 5.84 13.22 9.15
CA PRO A 302 6.45 14.47 9.59
C PRO A 302 5.31 15.45 9.90
N GLY A 303 4.94 15.64 11.18
CA GLY A 303 3.97 16.70 11.49
C GLY A 303 3.16 16.65 12.79
N ALA A 304 3.27 15.62 13.64
CA ALA A 304 2.50 15.57 14.89
C ALA A 304 3.34 15.94 16.14
N GLY A 305 4.31 16.83 15.98
CA GLY A 305 5.14 17.35 17.07
C GLY A 305 5.12 18.87 17.08
N ARG A 306 4.13 19.45 17.75
CA ARG A 306 4.23 20.74 18.44
C ARG A 306 3.74 20.55 19.86
#